data_AF-A0A2H3KD45-F1
#
_entry.id   AF-A0A2H3KD45-F1
#
_cell.length_a   1.000
_cell.length_b   1.000
_cell.length_c   1.000
_cell.angle_alpha   90.00
_cell.angle_beta   90.00
_cell.angle_gamma   90.00
#
_symmetry.space_group_name_H-M   'P 1'
#
loop_
_entity.id
_entity.type
_entity.pdbx_description
1 polymer ?
#
loop_
_entity_poly.entity_id
_entity_poly.type
_entity_poly.pdbx_seq_one_letter_code
_entity_poly.pdbx_strand_id
1 'polypeptide(L)'
;MKKRFIIGLLIGLLPIVLWSQSIDKTIKLKVAVMQNFVKNGDQGETLFWQTKGKITFGIVHYTDEQNPIFRDLFINQYKELLAIYKKMIVSEDEKDTNLYIKTLIRQEEDYRKLLSTQQLQLYFDKFEDLEKNNPTAFDSFSSLFFSKKLLELYKTSFE
;
A
#
# COMPACT_ATOMS: atom_id res chain seq x y z
N MET A 1 22.84 48.84 -4.69
CA MET A 1 23.36 47.61 -4.06
C MET A 1 22.32 46.52 -4.11
N LYS A 2 22.69 45.36 -4.66
CA LYS A 2 21.80 44.27 -5.08
C LYS A 2 21.26 43.46 -3.90
N LYS A 3 19.94 43.22 -3.96
CA LYS A 3 19.12 42.09 -3.47
C LYS A 3 19.73 41.23 -2.35
N ARG A 4 19.20 41.37 -1.14
CA ARG A 4 19.21 40.33 -0.11
C ARG A 4 18.39 39.15 -0.63
N PHE A 5 19.05 38.01 -0.84
CA PHE A 5 18.42 36.74 -1.17
C PHE A 5 17.50 36.32 -0.02
N ILE A 6 16.19 36.33 -0.27
CA ILE A 6 15.21 35.60 0.53
C ILE A 6 15.34 34.13 0.10
N ILE A 7 16.37 33.43 0.59
CA ILE A 7 16.46 31.97 0.56
C ILE A 7 16.26 31.55 2.01
N GLY A 8 15.00 31.37 2.38
CA GLY A 8 14.65 30.97 3.75
C GLY A 8 13.27 30.36 3.88
N LEU A 9 12.34 30.72 2.98
CA LEU A 9 10.95 30.27 3.08
C LEU A 9 10.58 29.07 2.18
N LEU A 10 11.44 28.68 1.23
CA LEU A 10 11.13 27.61 0.26
C LEU A 10 11.56 26.21 0.71
N ILE A 11 12.40 26.09 1.74
CA ILE A 11 12.91 24.78 2.20
C ILE A 11 11.85 24.04 3.05
N GLY A 12 10.95 24.76 3.71
CA GLY A 12 9.90 24.17 4.56
C GLY A 12 8.71 23.57 3.80
N LEU A 13 8.50 23.96 2.54
CA LEU A 13 7.36 23.50 1.72
C LEU A 13 7.71 22.32 0.79
N LEU A 14 8.99 22.11 0.50
CA LEU A 14 9.48 20.98 -0.30
C LEU A 14 9.08 19.60 0.26
N PRO A 15 9.16 19.33 1.59
CA PRO A 15 8.68 18.06 2.11
C PRO A 15 7.19 17.92 1.84
N ILE A 16 6.35 18.88 2.23
CA ILE A 16 4.89 18.78 2.14
C ILE A 16 4.40 18.48 0.70
N VAL A 17 5.00 19.11 -0.31
CA VAL A 17 4.66 18.86 -1.72
C VAL A 17 5.05 17.44 -2.15
N LEU A 18 6.25 16.98 -1.78
CA LEU A 18 6.70 15.61 -2.07
C LEU A 18 5.88 14.56 -1.31
N TRP A 19 5.37 14.91 -0.12
CA TRP A 19 4.55 14.04 0.73
C TRP A 19 3.17 13.82 0.08
N SER A 20 2.50 14.90 -0.33
CA SER A 20 1.21 14.82 -1.03
C SER A 20 1.34 14.04 -2.36
N GLN A 21 2.40 14.27 -3.13
CA GLN A 21 2.62 13.54 -4.40
C GLN A 21 2.82 12.03 -4.19
N SER A 22 3.53 11.63 -3.13
CA SER A 22 3.76 10.22 -2.81
C SER A 22 2.47 9.49 -2.40
N ILE A 23 1.65 10.14 -1.57
CA ILE A 23 0.32 9.63 -1.19
C ILE A 23 -0.55 9.49 -2.43
N ASP A 24 -0.70 10.56 -3.21
CA ASP A 24 -1.57 10.61 -4.40
C ASP A 24 -1.17 9.57 -5.45
N LYS A 25 0.14 9.42 -5.71
CA LYS A 25 0.65 8.41 -6.64
C LYS A 25 0.30 7.01 -6.15
N THR A 26 0.60 6.73 -4.88
CA THR A 26 0.44 5.39 -4.32
C THR A 26 -1.03 4.98 -4.21
N ILE A 27 -1.93 5.90 -3.86
CA ILE A 27 -3.36 5.58 -3.78
C ILE A 27 -3.95 5.29 -5.16
N LYS A 28 -3.54 6.06 -6.19
CA LYS A 28 -3.92 5.79 -7.58
C LYS A 28 -3.47 4.40 -8.04
N LEU A 29 -2.25 4.00 -7.67
CA LEU A 29 -1.75 2.64 -7.97
C LEU A 29 -2.57 1.55 -7.26
N LYS A 30 -2.86 1.73 -5.97
CA LYS A 30 -3.69 0.79 -5.18
C LYS A 30 -5.10 0.66 -5.76
N VAL A 31 -5.71 1.77 -6.16
CA VAL A 31 -7.02 1.80 -6.83
C VAL A 31 -6.97 1.10 -8.20
N ALA A 32 -5.96 1.39 -9.02
CA ALA A 32 -5.79 0.77 -10.33
C ALA A 32 -5.60 -0.75 -10.24
N VAL A 33 -4.82 -1.21 -9.25
CA VAL A 33 -4.64 -2.64 -8.99
C VAL A 33 -5.93 -3.30 -8.52
N MET A 34 -6.68 -2.66 -7.62
CA MET A 34 -7.99 -3.18 -7.22
C MET A 34 -8.93 -3.29 -8.43
N GLN A 35 -9.04 -2.25 -9.24
CA GLN A 35 -9.82 -2.26 -10.48
C GLN A 35 -9.39 -3.40 -11.43
N ASN A 36 -8.09 -3.65 -11.54
CA ASN A 36 -7.54 -4.73 -12.33
C ASN A 36 -7.97 -6.12 -11.85
N PHE A 37 -8.20 -6.32 -10.54
CA PHE A 37 -8.77 -7.58 -10.05
C PHE A 37 -10.28 -7.62 -10.25
N VAL A 38 -11.00 -6.52 -9.99
CA VAL A 38 -12.47 -6.45 -10.16
C VAL A 38 -12.90 -6.76 -11.59
N LYS A 39 -12.17 -6.29 -12.61
CA LYS A 39 -12.51 -6.56 -14.01
C LYS A 39 -12.47 -8.05 -14.40
N ASN A 40 -11.86 -8.91 -13.58
CA ASN A 40 -11.82 -10.35 -13.81
C ASN A 40 -13.04 -11.09 -13.22
N GLY A 41 -14.04 -10.38 -12.71
CA GLY A 41 -15.28 -10.96 -12.19
C GLY A 41 -14.99 -11.97 -11.07
N ASP A 42 -15.56 -13.16 -11.19
CA ASP A 42 -15.45 -14.25 -10.19
C ASP A 42 -14.00 -14.69 -9.94
N GLN A 43 -13.08 -14.45 -10.88
CA GLN A 43 -11.66 -14.79 -10.72
C GLN A 43 -10.87 -13.71 -9.95
N GLY A 44 -11.43 -12.51 -9.76
CA GLY A 44 -10.73 -11.39 -9.14
C GLY A 44 -10.20 -11.70 -7.75
N GLU A 45 -10.99 -12.37 -6.92
CA GLU A 45 -10.58 -12.83 -5.58
C GLU A 45 -9.39 -13.79 -5.66
N THR A 46 -9.48 -14.78 -6.55
CA THR A 46 -8.43 -15.79 -6.72
C THR A 46 -7.11 -15.14 -7.16
N LEU A 47 -7.18 -14.26 -8.15
CA LEU A 47 -6.01 -13.55 -8.66
C LEU A 47 -5.41 -12.63 -7.58
N PHE A 48 -6.24 -11.95 -6.79
CA PHE A 48 -5.76 -11.07 -5.72
C PHE A 48 -4.97 -11.85 -4.68
N TRP A 49 -5.55 -12.91 -4.09
CA TRP A 49 -4.87 -13.63 -3.02
C TRP A 49 -3.66 -14.40 -3.52
N GLN A 50 -3.69 -14.97 -4.73
CA GLN A 50 -2.54 -15.66 -5.31
C GLN A 50 -1.40 -14.68 -5.60
N THR A 51 -1.71 -13.47 -6.07
CA THR A 51 -0.70 -12.43 -6.34
C THR A 51 -0.04 -11.98 -5.04
N LYS A 52 -0.82 -11.61 -4.03
CA LYS A 52 -0.27 -11.23 -2.71
C LYS A 52 0.48 -12.39 -2.07
N GLY A 53 -0.09 -13.60 -2.11
CA GLY A 53 0.53 -14.82 -1.59
C GLY A 53 1.88 -15.14 -2.22
N LYS A 54 2.00 -15.04 -3.55
CA LYS A 54 3.27 -15.26 -4.27
C LYS A 54 4.32 -14.21 -3.91
N ILE A 55 3.92 -12.94 -3.83
CA ILE A 55 4.83 -11.85 -3.43
C ILE A 55 5.29 -12.06 -1.99
N THR A 56 4.35 -12.25 -1.05
CA THR A 56 4.68 -12.51 0.36
C THR A 56 5.66 -13.68 0.48
N PHE A 57 5.40 -14.81 -0.20
CA PHE A 57 6.30 -15.97 -0.17
C PHE A 57 7.71 -15.62 -0.69
N GLY A 58 7.78 -14.89 -1.79
CA GLY A 58 9.05 -14.46 -2.39
C GLY A 58 9.85 -13.47 -1.54
N ILE A 59 9.25 -12.85 -0.52
CA ILE A 59 9.93 -11.93 0.39
C ILE A 59 10.28 -12.60 1.71
N VAL A 60 9.30 -13.23 2.36
CA VAL A 60 9.42 -13.67 3.76
C VAL A 60 9.51 -15.18 3.92
N HIS A 61 9.41 -15.93 2.82
CA HIS A 61 9.51 -17.39 2.78
C HIS A 61 8.65 -18.07 3.87
N TYR A 62 7.35 -17.73 3.92
CA TYR A 62 6.45 -18.28 4.93
C TYR A 62 6.33 -19.80 4.83
N THR A 63 6.03 -20.42 5.97
CA THR A 63 5.93 -21.88 6.09
C THR A 63 4.61 -22.42 5.55
N ASP A 64 4.52 -23.75 5.39
CA ASP A 64 3.29 -24.41 5.00
C ASP A 64 2.15 -24.20 6.01
N GLU A 65 2.47 -24.04 7.30
CA GLU A 65 1.49 -23.70 8.34
C GLU A 65 0.98 -22.25 8.21
N GLN A 66 1.84 -21.32 7.78
CA GLN A 66 1.44 -19.92 7.57
C GLN A 66 0.67 -19.71 6.26
N ASN A 67 0.88 -20.56 5.25
CA ASN A 67 0.25 -20.46 3.94
C ASN A 67 -1.31 -20.33 4.00
N PRO A 68 -2.05 -21.25 4.66
CA PRO A 68 -3.51 -21.12 4.75
C PRO A 68 -3.94 -19.84 5.48
N ILE A 69 -3.18 -19.37 6.47
CA ILE A 69 -3.46 -18.13 7.21
C ILE A 69 -3.35 -16.91 6.28
N PHE A 70 -2.28 -16.82 5.50
CA PHE A 70 -2.11 -15.72 4.53
C PHE A 70 -3.15 -15.77 3.41
N ARG A 71 -3.46 -16.96 2.89
CA ARG A 71 -4.52 -17.14 1.90
C ARG A 71 -5.84 -16.57 2.42
N ASP A 72 -6.26 -17.01 3.60
CA ASP A 72 -7.55 -16.62 4.17
C ASP A 72 -7.56 -15.12 4.52
N LEU A 73 -6.44 -14.57 5.03
CA LEU A 73 -6.28 -13.13 5.21
C LEU A 73 -6.49 -12.37 3.89
N PHE A 74 -5.79 -12.73 2.82
CA PHE A 74 -5.86 -11.99 1.56
C PHE A 74 -7.22 -12.13 0.86
N ILE A 75 -7.88 -13.27 0.99
CA ILE A 75 -9.27 -13.45 0.55
C ILE A 75 -10.20 -12.48 1.29
N ASN A 76 -10.10 -12.42 2.62
CA ASN A 76 -10.94 -11.53 3.42
C ASN A 76 -10.64 -10.05 3.13
N GLN A 77 -9.36 -9.71 2.94
CA GLN A 77 -8.96 -8.37 2.52
C GLN A 77 -9.62 -7.96 1.20
N TYR A 78 -9.60 -8.86 0.20
CA TYR A 78 -10.25 -8.62 -1.09
C TYR A 78 -11.75 -8.39 -0.96
N LYS A 79 -12.46 -9.28 -0.24
CA LYS A 79 -13.92 -9.18 -0.08
C LYS A 79 -14.34 -7.87 0.57
N GLU A 80 -13.62 -7.45 1.61
CA GLU A 80 -13.87 -6.19 2.30
C GLU A 80 -13.56 -4.98 1.41
N LEU A 81 -12.36 -4.95 0.79
CA LEU A 81 -11.98 -3.87 -0.11
C LEU A 81 -12.92 -3.77 -1.30
N LEU A 82 -13.44 -4.88 -1.82
CA LEU A 82 -14.36 -4.90 -2.95
C LEU A 82 -15.65 -4.15 -2.65
N ALA A 83 -16.23 -4.36 -1.46
CA ALA A 83 -17.46 -3.68 -1.05
C ALA A 83 -17.23 -2.17 -0.92
N ILE A 84 -16.13 -1.77 -0.29
CA ILE A 84 -15.78 -0.36 -0.08
C ILE A 84 -15.42 0.31 -1.41
N TYR A 85 -14.59 -0.34 -2.24
CA TYR A 85 -14.19 0.14 -3.56
C TYR A 85 -15.39 0.39 -4.46
N LYS A 86 -16.32 -0.57 -4.56
CA LYS A 86 -17.54 -0.42 -5.37
C LYS A 86 -18.39 0.77 -4.93
N LYS A 87 -18.47 1.03 -3.63
CA LYS A 87 -19.18 2.19 -3.10
C LYS A 87 -18.45 3.49 -3.45
N MET A 88 -17.15 3.55 -3.18
CA MET A 88 -16.29 4.71 -3.41
C MET A 88 -16.32 5.20 -4.88
N ILE A 89 -16.28 4.28 -5.86
CA ILE A 89 -16.28 4.65 -7.29
C ILE A 89 -17.66 5.12 -7.81
N VAL A 90 -18.72 4.99 -7.00
CA VAL A 90 -20.08 5.42 -7.35
C VAL A 90 -20.46 6.70 -6.61
N SER A 91 -20.04 6.83 -5.35
CA SER A 91 -20.50 7.93 -4.48
C SER A 91 -19.78 9.26 -4.70
N GLU A 92 -18.54 9.23 -5.19
CA GLU A 92 -17.63 10.39 -5.24
C GLU A 92 -17.49 11.12 -3.88
N ASP A 93 -17.84 10.46 -2.77
CA ASP A 93 -17.78 11.02 -1.41
C ASP A 93 -16.37 10.80 -0.81
N GLU A 94 -15.79 11.89 -0.29
CA GLU A 94 -14.53 11.87 0.44
C GLU A 94 -14.53 10.85 1.58
N LYS A 95 -15.68 10.66 2.26
CA LYS A 95 -15.83 9.68 3.34
C LYS A 95 -15.57 8.25 2.89
N ASP A 96 -16.02 7.89 1.69
CA ASP A 96 -15.82 6.54 1.16
C ASP A 96 -14.38 6.33 0.69
N THR A 97 -13.73 7.39 0.18
CA THR A 97 -12.29 7.39 -0.10
C THR A 97 -11.47 7.23 1.18
N ASN A 98 -11.80 7.98 2.23
CA ASN A 98 -11.15 7.87 3.53
C ASN A 98 -11.37 6.50 4.17
N LEU A 99 -12.55 5.91 4.04
CA LEU A 99 -12.82 4.54 4.49
C LEU A 99 -11.94 3.52 3.74
N TYR A 100 -11.81 3.67 2.42
CA TYR A 100 -10.95 2.81 1.61
C TYR A 100 -9.49 2.89 2.08
N ILE A 101 -8.97 4.10 2.29
CA ILE A 101 -7.60 4.34 2.74
C ILE A 101 -7.37 3.76 4.15
N LYS A 102 -8.25 4.05 5.10
CA LYS A 102 -8.17 3.49 6.47
C LYS A 102 -8.20 1.97 6.47
N THR A 103 -9.01 1.37 5.60
CA THR A 103 -9.06 -0.08 5.45
C THR A 103 -7.74 -0.64 4.93
N LEU A 104 -7.12 0.00 3.93
CA LEU A 104 -5.80 -0.40 3.45
C LEU A 104 -4.72 -0.33 4.54
N ILE A 105 -4.73 0.72 5.36
CA ILE A 105 -3.80 0.88 6.50
C ILE A 105 -3.99 -0.27 7.49
N ARG A 106 -5.22 -0.48 8.00
CA ARG A 106 -5.52 -1.56 8.95
C ARG A 106 -5.14 -2.93 8.40
N GLN A 107 -5.49 -3.23 7.16
CA GLN A 107 -5.21 -4.51 6.53
C GLN A 107 -3.70 -4.78 6.39
N GLU A 108 -2.90 -3.75 6.14
CA GLU A 108 -1.44 -3.84 6.15
C GLU A 108 -0.92 -4.15 7.55
N GLU A 109 -1.44 -3.49 8.59
CA GLU A 109 -1.05 -3.76 9.98
C GLU A 109 -1.42 -5.18 10.40
N ASP A 110 -2.61 -5.66 10.03
CA ASP A 110 -3.06 -7.02 10.32
C ASP A 110 -2.19 -8.07 9.62
N TYR A 111 -1.77 -7.80 8.37
CA TYR A 111 -0.79 -8.62 7.68
C TYR A 111 0.56 -8.67 8.42
N ARG A 112 1.09 -7.50 8.82
CA ARG A 112 2.40 -7.42 9.50
C ARG A 112 2.41 -8.13 10.86
N LYS A 113 1.28 -8.18 11.58
CA LYS A 113 1.15 -8.90 12.85
C LYS A 113 1.32 -10.42 12.71
N LEU A 114 1.12 -10.97 11.52
CA LEU A 114 1.31 -12.40 11.25
C LEU A 114 2.77 -12.77 10.91
N LEU A 115 3.63 -11.78 10.70
CA LEU A 115 5.04 -12.00 10.41
C LEU A 115 5.81 -12.16 11.72
N SER A 116 6.74 -13.12 11.75
CA SER A 116 7.76 -13.14 12.80
C SER A 116 8.64 -11.89 12.70
N THR A 117 9.38 -11.55 13.77
CA THR A 117 10.32 -10.42 13.75
C THR A 117 11.32 -10.52 12.59
N GLN A 118 11.82 -11.72 12.29
CA GLN A 118 12.74 -11.95 11.18
C GLN A 118 12.06 -11.73 9.82
N GLN A 119 10.84 -12.24 9.64
CA GLN A 119 10.06 -12.06 8.41
C GLN A 119 9.71 -10.59 8.17
N LEU A 120 9.37 -9.86 9.23
CA LEU A 120 9.08 -8.44 9.16
C LEU A 120 10.33 -7.63 8.76
N GLN A 121 11.52 -8.04 9.25
CA GLN A 121 12.77 -7.41 8.82
C GLN A 121 13.04 -7.66 7.32
N LEU A 122 12.92 -8.91 6.85
CA LEU A 122 13.05 -9.23 5.42
C LEU A 122 12.10 -8.42 4.55
N TYR A 123 10.88 -8.24 5.05
CA TYR A 123 9.87 -7.40 4.40
C TYR A 123 10.34 -5.94 4.26
N PHE A 124 10.87 -5.33 5.32
CA PHE A 124 11.38 -3.97 5.25
C PHE A 124 12.62 -3.84 4.38
N ASP A 125 13.59 -4.75 4.53
CA ASP A 125 14.81 -4.78 3.73
C ASP A 125 14.47 -4.86 2.24
N LYS A 126 13.45 -5.64 1.87
CA LYS A 126 13.03 -5.74 0.47
C LYS A 126 12.47 -4.42 -0.06
N PHE A 127 11.66 -3.72 0.72
CA PHE A 127 11.14 -2.42 0.29
C PHE A 127 12.24 -1.37 0.17
N GLU A 128 13.22 -1.36 1.07
CA GLU A 128 14.37 -0.46 0.99
C GLU A 128 15.26 -0.75 -0.23
N ASP A 129 15.53 -2.03 -0.51
CA ASP A 129 16.23 -2.48 -1.72
C ASP A 129 15.51 -2.01 -2.98
N LEU A 130 14.20 -2.23 -3.08
CA LEU A 130 13.41 -1.83 -4.23
C LEU A 130 13.35 -0.30 -4.40
N GLU A 131 13.17 0.46 -3.32
CA GLU A 131 13.13 1.94 -3.38
C GLU A 131 14.44 2.49 -3.94
N LYS A 132 15.58 1.91 -3.55
CA LYS A 132 16.91 2.36 -3.97
C LYS A 132 17.33 1.86 -5.36
N ASN A 133 17.06 0.60 -5.65
CA ASN A 133 17.69 -0.10 -6.77
C ASN A 133 16.71 -0.41 -7.92
N ASN A 134 15.39 -0.44 -7.67
CA ASN A 134 14.39 -0.72 -8.70
C ASN A 134 13.05 0.00 -8.45
N PRO A 135 12.96 1.32 -8.73
CA PRO A 135 11.77 2.13 -8.45
C PRO A 135 10.49 1.63 -9.14
N THR A 136 10.61 1.03 -10.33
CA THR A 136 9.46 0.45 -11.05
C THR A 136 8.88 -0.75 -10.31
N ALA A 137 9.76 -1.62 -9.78
CA ALA A 137 9.33 -2.73 -8.95
C ALA A 137 8.82 -2.24 -7.58
N PHE A 138 9.39 -1.17 -7.03
CA PHE A 138 8.87 -0.53 -5.82
C PHE A 138 7.41 -0.06 -5.99
N ASP A 139 7.09 0.61 -7.10
CA ASP A 139 5.71 1.03 -7.40
C ASP A 139 4.76 -0.17 -7.49
N SER A 140 5.23 -1.25 -8.14
CA SER A 140 4.46 -2.48 -8.27
C SER A 140 4.19 -3.13 -6.91
N PHE A 141 5.16 -3.18 -6.01
CA PHE A 141 4.98 -3.74 -4.67
C PHE A 141 4.12 -2.83 -3.78
N SER A 142 4.35 -1.52 -3.85
CA SER A 142 3.61 -0.51 -3.09
C SER A 142 2.15 -0.38 -3.53
N SER A 143 1.80 -0.88 -4.72
CA SER A 143 0.41 -0.99 -5.17
C SER A 143 -0.40 -2.05 -4.42
N LEU A 144 0.25 -3.03 -3.78
CA LEU A 144 -0.38 -4.15 -3.07
C LEU A 144 -0.13 -4.14 -1.56
N PHE A 145 1.00 -3.57 -1.15
CA PHE A 145 1.44 -3.49 0.25
C PHE A 145 1.96 -2.09 0.58
N PHE A 146 2.45 -1.85 1.79
CA PHE A 146 3.10 -0.59 2.15
C PHE A 146 4.55 -0.80 2.57
N SER A 147 5.45 0.07 2.14
CA SER A 147 6.72 0.21 2.85
C SER A 147 6.51 0.76 4.26
N LYS A 148 7.52 0.72 5.12
CA LYS A 148 7.44 1.35 6.46
C LYS A 148 7.14 2.84 6.33
N LYS A 149 7.90 3.54 5.50
CA LYS A 149 7.76 4.99 5.24
C LYS A 149 6.38 5.35 4.67
N LEU A 150 5.86 4.55 3.73
CA LEU A 150 4.55 4.80 3.15
C LEU A 150 3.43 4.58 4.17
N LEU A 151 3.51 3.53 5.00
CA LEU A 151 2.47 3.30 6.02
C LEU A 151 2.43 4.46 7.03
N GLU A 152 3.58 4.88 7.56
CA GLU A 152 3.65 6.00 8.51
C GLU A 152 3.11 7.31 7.90
N LEU A 153 3.44 7.56 6.64
CA LEU A 153 2.94 8.73 5.90
C LEU A 153 1.40 8.71 5.78
N TYR A 154 0.84 7.54 5.48
CA TYR A 154 -0.61 7.37 5.38
C TYR A 154 -1.29 7.50 6.73
N LYS A 155 -0.76 6.88 7.79
CA LYS A 155 -1.30 7.00 9.14
C LYS A 155 -1.32 8.46 9.60
N THR A 156 -0.22 9.19 9.43
CA THR A 156 -0.14 10.63 9.78
C THR A 156 -1.16 11.48 9.03
N SER A 157 -1.59 11.07 7.83
CA SER A 157 -2.48 11.85 6.98
C SER A 157 -3.95 11.49 7.13
N PHE A 158 -4.27 10.29 7.61
CA PHE A 158 -5.63 9.74 7.58
C PHE A 158 -6.10 9.16 8.92
N GLU A 159 -5.24 8.95 9.90
CA GLU A 159 -5.59 8.54 11.28
C GLU A 159 -5.42 9.69 12.27
#